data_AF-A0A924C187-F1
#
_entry.id   AF-A0A924C187-F1
#
_cell.length_a   1.000
_cell.length_b   1.000
_cell.length_c   1.000
_cell.angle_alpha   90.00
_cell.angle_beta   90.00
_cell.angle_gamma   90.00
#
_symmetry.space_group_name_H-M   'P 1'
#
loop_
_entity.id
_entity.type
_entity.pdbx_description
1 polymer ?
#
loop_
_entity_poly.entity_id
_entity_poly.type
_entity_poly.pdbx_seq_one_letter_code
_entity_poly.pdbx_strand_id
1 'polypeptide(L)'
;MNSETDIQLSGPFKATDASGNSRDIKAIRIFDEGYGIIDVYVDFGSSIGDEGLYEDKVLIAQILARLRALGYVGPDFGHGDLGLQDDKVIVLEAPEEFNAFAGRKGWKNLAEEFAEDDESDASPDPAAASQLDALINKFKK
;
A
#
# COMPACT_ATOMS: atom_id res chain seq x y z
N MET A 1 -14.35 -7.84 7.11
CA MET A 1 -12.97 -8.23 6.77
C MET A 1 -13.01 -8.96 5.44
N ASN A 2 -12.69 -8.28 4.34
CA ASN A 2 -12.54 -8.91 3.03
C ASN A 2 -11.10 -9.41 2.92
N SER A 3 -10.92 -10.73 2.88
CA SER A 3 -9.61 -11.39 2.83
C SER A 3 -8.93 -11.34 1.46
N GLU A 4 -9.52 -10.63 0.49
CA GLU A 4 -9.01 -10.61 -0.89
C GLU A 4 -7.84 -9.64 -1.08
N THR A 5 -7.68 -8.65 -0.19
CA THR A 5 -6.62 -7.63 -0.29
C THR A 5 -5.57 -7.73 0.83
N ASP A 6 -5.70 -8.68 1.75
CA ASP A 6 -4.69 -8.98 2.79
C ASP A 6 -3.57 -9.81 2.18
N ILE A 7 -2.36 -9.25 2.14
CA ILE A 7 -1.19 -9.93 1.57
C ILE A 7 -0.15 -10.10 2.67
N GLN A 8 0.03 -11.36 3.08
CA GLN A 8 1.06 -11.71 4.04
C GLN A 8 2.44 -11.78 3.37
N LEU A 9 3.34 -10.89 3.78
CA LEU A 9 4.71 -10.79 3.29
C LEU A 9 5.66 -11.74 4.01
N SER A 10 5.49 -11.90 5.33
CA SER A 10 6.36 -12.70 6.19
C SER A 10 5.57 -13.60 7.14
N GLY A 11 6.12 -14.78 7.42
CA GLY A 11 5.74 -15.61 8.56
C GLY A 11 6.32 -15.08 9.89
N PRO A 12 6.10 -15.81 10.99
CA PRO A 12 6.50 -15.38 12.33
C PRO A 12 8.03 -15.33 12.49
N PHE A 13 8.51 -14.32 13.20
CA PHE A 13 9.92 -14.16 13.56
C PHE A 13 10.07 -13.34 14.85
N LYS A 14 11.26 -13.35 15.43
CA LYS A 14 11.58 -12.51 16.59
C LYS A 14 12.39 -11.31 16.14
N ALA A 15 12.08 -10.15 16.69
CA ALA A 15 12.87 -8.94 16.56
C ALA A 15 13.24 -8.40 17.95
N THR A 16 14.24 -7.53 18.02
CA THR A 16 14.66 -6.85 19.25
C THR A 16 14.51 -5.35 19.08
N ASP A 17 13.89 -4.71 20.05
CA ASP A 17 13.77 -3.24 20.10
C ASP A 17 15.03 -2.58 20.67
N ALA A 18 15.10 -1.24 20.61
CA ALA A 18 16.24 -0.47 21.12
C ALA A 18 16.42 -0.59 22.64
N SER A 19 15.37 -0.94 23.37
CA SER A 19 15.41 -1.20 24.82
C SER A 19 15.91 -2.60 25.15
N GLY A 20 16.17 -3.44 24.13
CA GLY A 20 16.70 -4.79 24.28
C GLY A 20 15.63 -5.84 24.54
N ASN A 21 14.33 -5.51 24.43
CA ASN A 21 13.29 -6.51 24.60
C ASN A 21 13.08 -7.30 23.32
N SER A 22 12.89 -8.62 23.46
CA SER A 22 12.51 -9.47 22.34
C SER A 22 11.02 -9.32 22.07
N ARG A 23 10.68 -8.90 20.87
CA ARG A 23 9.32 -8.81 20.34
C ARG A 23 9.05 -10.01 19.44
N ASP A 24 7.99 -10.75 19.76
CA ASP A 24 7.48 -11.82 18.92
C ASP A 24 6.61 -11.21 17.83
N ILE A 25 7.03 -11.29 16.58
CA ILE A 25 6.26 -10.83 15.42
C ILE A 25 5.59 -12.04 14.78
N LYS A 26 4.27 -11.98 14.63
CA LYS A 26 3.45 -13.04 14.03
C LYS A 26 3.50 -13.02 12.51
N ALA A 27 3.38 -11.85 11.92
CA ALA A 27 3.37 -11.66 10.49
C ALA A 27 3.71 -10.22 10.11
N ILE A 28 4.13 -10.03 8.87
CA ILE A 28 4.12 -8.73 8.21
C ILE A 28 3.10 -8.82 7.10
N ARG A 29 2.18 -7.86 7.03
CA ARG A 29 1.07 -7.83 6.10
C ARG A 29 0.97 -6.44 5.45
N ILE A 30 0.39 -6.40 4.27
CA ILE A 30 0.00 -5.16 3.60
C ILE A 30 -1.45 -5.32 3.14
N PHE A 31 -2.13 -4.19 2.98
CA PHE A 31 -3.46 -4.14 2.38
C PHE A 31 -3.41 -3.38 1.06
N ASP A 32 -4.09 -3.92 0.06
CA ASP A 32 -4.36 -3.20 -1.19
C ASP A 32 -5.61 -2.33 -0.97
N GLU A 33 -5.40 -1.06 -0.60
CA GLU A 33 -6.49 -0.09 -0.39
C GLU A 33 -6.77 0.78 -1.63
N GLY A 34 -5.97 0.64 -2.70
CA GLY A 34 -6.18 1.38 -3.96
C GLY A 34 -5.83 2.87 -3.93
N TYR A 35 -5.09 3.35 -2.93
CA TYR A 35 -4.62 4.75 -2.85
C TYR A 35 -3.18 4.96 -3.40
N GLY A 36 -2.53 3.91 -3.91
CA GLY A 36 -1.18 3.97 -4.50
C GLY A 36 -0.02 3.99 -3.50
N ILE A 37 -0.33 4.16 -2.20
CA ILE A 37 0.62 4.05 -1.09
C ILE A 37 0.38 2.72 -0.37
N ILE A 38 1.45 2.10 0.12
CA ILE A 38 1.40 0.81 0.82
C ILE A 38 1.72 1.02 2.30
N ASP A 39 0.72 0.76 3.14
CA ASP A 39 0.88 0.66 4.58
C ASP A 39 1.28 -0.77 4.97
N VAL A 40 2.37 -0.88 5.74
CA VAL A 40 2.91 -2.17 6.20
C VAL A 40 2.54 -2.39 7.65
N TYR A 41 1.75 -3.42 7.88
CA TYR A 41 1.24 -3.82 9.16
C TYR A 41 2.13 -4.92 9.73
N VAL A 42 2.63 -4.71 10.94
CA VAL A 42 3.48 -5.66 11.64
C VAL A 42 2.73 -6.15 12.87
N ASP A 43 2.28 -7.41 12.81
CA ASP A 43 1.51 -8.02 13.89
C ASP A 43 2.42 -8.58 14.98
N PHE A 44 2.18 -8.16 16.21
CA PHE A 44 2.87 -8.67 17.38
C PHE A 44 2.10 -9.83 18.02
N GLY A 45 2.86 -10.75 18.60
CA GLY A 45 2.34 -11.89 19.35
C GLY A 45 1.70 -11.48 20.67
N SER A 46 2.20 -10.40 21.25
CA SER A 46 1.81 -9.84 22.54
C SER A 46 1.49 -8.35 22.40
N SER A 47 0.68 -7.83 23.33
CA SER A 47 0.43 -6.40 23.45
C SER A 47 1.73 -5.62 23.59
N ILE A 48 1.92 -4.61 22.76
CA ILE A 48 3.06 -3.70 22.75
C ILE A 48 2.81 -2.45 23.60
N GLY A 49 1.57 -2.22 24.03
CA GLY A 49 1.20 -1.05 24.84
C GLY A 49 1.48 0.27 24.12
N ASP A 50 1.71 1.33 24.90
CA ASP A 50 1.96 2.69 24.41
C ASP A 50 3.45 2.95 24.08
N GLU A 51 4.24 1.90 23.82
CA GLU A 51 5.71 1.99 23.70
C GLU A 51 6.22 2.68 22.42
N GLY A 52 5.33 3.23 21.58
CA GLY A 52 5.75 4.00 20.40
C GLY A 52 6.66 3.24 19.44
N LEU A 53 6.49 1.91 19.33
CA LEU A 53 7.43 1.03 18.61
C LEU A 53 7.56 1.36 17.11
N TYR A 54 6.60 2.08 16.54
CA TYR A 54 6.67 2.63 15.19
C TYR A 54 7.72 3.74 15.01
N GLU A 55 8.33 4.23 16.10
CA GLU A 55 9.47 5.16 16.08
C GLU A 55 10.81 4.47 16.40
N ASP A 56 10.77 3.19 16.81
CA ASP A 56 11.96 2.45 17.19
C ASP A 56 12.76 2.02 15.96
N LYS A 57 13.81 2.80 15.65
CA LYS A 57 14.68 2.56 14.51
C LYS A 57 15.39 1.20 14.54
N VAL A 58 15.64 0.63 15.73
CA VAL A 58 16.31 -0.67 15.85
C VAL A 58 15.34 -1.77 15.46
N LEU A 59 14.11 -1.71 15.96
CA LEU A 59 13.04 -2.63 15.61
C LEU A 59 12.72 -2.55 14.11
N ILE A 60 12.54 -1.33 13.58
CA ILE A 60 12.27 -1.09 12.16
C ILE A 60 13.41 -1.65 11.30
N ALA A 61 14.67 -1.43 11.68
CA ALA A 61 15.82 -1.99 10.96
C ALA A 61 15.81 -3.52 10.93
N GLN A 62 15.36 -4.19 12.00
CA GLN A 62 15.23 -5.66 12.01
C GLN A 62 14.06 -6.14 11.14
N ILE A 63 12.94 -5.45 11.15
CA ILE A 63 11.79 -5.73 10.26
C ILE A 63 12.23 -5.56 8.79
N LEU A 64 12.93 -4.48 8.48
CA LEU A 64 13.49 -4.23 7.16
C LEU A 64 14.54 -5.28 6.77
N ALA A 65 15.41 -5.70 7.68
CA ALA A 65 16.35 -6.78 7.44
C ALA A 65 15.62 -8.08 7.08
N ARG A 66 14.47 -8.34 7.73
CA ARG A 66 13.62 -9.49 7.39
C ARG A 66 13.01 -9.36 6.00
N LEU A 67 12.49 -8.19 5.64
CA LEU A 67 11.98 -7.92 4.28
C LEU A 67 13.08 -8.02 3.23
N ARG A 68 14.29 -7.52 3.52
CA ARG A 68 15.46 -7.62 2.64
C ARG A 68 15.87 -9.08 2.41
N ALA A 69 15.80 -9.91 3.45
CA ALA A 69 16.02 -11.36 3.31
C ALA A 69 14.95 -12.05 2.44
N LEU A 70 13.74 -11.48 2.35
CA LEU A 70 12.66 -11.95 1.48
C LEU A 70 12.78 -11.42 0.04
N GLY A 71 13.73 -10.52 -0.23
CA GLY A 71 14.02 -9.97 -1.54
C GLY A 71 13.66 -8.50 -1.73
N TYR A 72 13.27 -7.77 -0.67
CA TYR A 72 13.09 -6.33 -0.75
C TYR A 72 14.44 -5.62 -0.90
N VAL A 73 14.54 -4.68 -1.85
CA VAL A 73 15.73 -3.85 -2.05
C VAL A 73 15.23 -2.42 -2.23
N GLY A 74 15.50 -1.55 -1.26
CA GLY A 74 15.02 -0.18 -1.25
C GLY A 74 15.37 0.54 0.06
N PRO A 75 14.93 1.81 0.19
CA PRO A 75 15.17 2.62 1.36
C PRO A 75 14.44 2.09 2.61
N ASP A 76 14.77 2.66 3.76
CA ASP A 76 14.10 2.32 5.01
C ASP A 76 12.68 2.92 5.06
N PHE A 77 11.78 2.30 5.82
CA PHE A 77 10.38 2.74 5.93
C PHE A 77 10.25 4.01 6.76
N GLY A 78 9.20 4.76 6.45
CA GLY A 78 8.82 5.99 7.15
C GLY A 78 7.96 5.73 8.38
N HIS A 79 7.52 6.83 8.99
CA HIS A 79 6.53 6.79 10.06
C HIS A 79 5.15 6.52 9.44
N GLY A 80 4.50 5.42 9.83
CA GLY A 80 3.11 5.19 9.45
C GLY A 80 2.16 6.08 10.25
N ASP A 81 0.90 6.13 9.81
CA ASP A 81 -0.11 6.98 10.41
C ASP A 81 -0.40 6.55 11.86
N LEU A 82 -0.48 7.53 12.78
CA LEU A 82 -0.78 7.29 14.19
C LEU A 82 -2.19 6.75 14.40
N GLY A 83 -3.13 7.09 13.51
CA GLY A 83 -4.52 6.65 13.60
C GLY A 83 -4.72 5.16 13.29
N LEU A 84 -3.72 4.49 12.70
CA LEU A 84 -3.76 3.07 12.35
C LEU A 84 -2.97 2.19 13.34
N GLN A 85 -2.29 2.79 14.31
CA GLN A 85 -1.54 2.05 15.34
C GLN A 85 -2.52 1.38 16.32
N ASP A 86 -2.23 0.14 16.69
CA ASP A 86 -3.04 -0.65 17.62
C ASP A 86 -2.17 -1.31 18.71
N ASP A 87 -2.79 -1.83 19.77
CA ASP A 87 -2.11 -2.47 20.91
C ASP A 87 -1.24 -3.66 20.49
N LYS A 88 -1.49 -4.28 19.33
CA LYS A 88 -0.71 -5.42 18.82
C LYS A 88 -0.22 -5.26 17.39
N VAL A 89 -0.40 -4.08 16.80
CA VAL A 89 -0.04 -3.84 15.41
C VAL A 89 0.58 -2.47 15.31
N ILE A 90 1.75 -2.40 14.68
CA ILE A 90 2.28 -1.12 14.19
C ILE A 90 2.10 -1.02 12.70
N VAL A 91 1.91 0.20 12.24
CA VAL A 91 1.82 0.54 10.82
C VAL A 91 3.02 1.38 10.44
N LEU A 92 3.66 1.02 9.32
CA LEU A 92 4.80 1.71 8.75
C LEU A 92 4.48 2.10 7.31
N GLU A 93 4.84 3.32 6.93
CA GLU A 93 4.68 3.79 5.55
C GLU A 93 5.82 3.25 4.69
N ALA A 94 5.48 2.49 3.64
CA ALA A 94 6.48 2.00 2.70
C ALA A 94 6.80 3.07 1.63
N PRO A 95 8.08 3.19 1.22
CA PRO A 95 8.46 4.04 0.09
C PRO A 95 7.95 3.46 -1.23
N GLU A 96 7.81 4.29 -2.27
CA GLU A 96 7.34 3.85 -3.60
C GLU A 96 8.16 2.69 -4.20
N GLU A 97 9.46 2.60 -3.90
CA GLU A 97 10.31 1.49 -4.34
C GLU A 97 9.86 0.12 -3.78
N PHE A 98 9.10 0.12 -2.68
CA PHE A 98 8.49 -1.08 -2.12
C PHE A 98 7.37 -1.64 -3.01
N ASN A 99 6.72 -0.82 -3.84
CA ASN A 99 5.64 -1.22 -4.73
C ASN A 99 6.07 -2.37 -5.67
N ALA A 100 7.30 -2.31 -6.19
CA ALA A 100 7.84 -3.37 -7.03
C ALA A 100 8.03 -4.71 -6.28
N PHE A 101 8.34 -4.67 -4.99
CA PHE A 101 8.44 -5.87 -4.15
C PHE A 101 7.05 -6.40 -3.78
N ALA A 102 6.13 -5.52 -3.40
CA ALA A 102 4.74 -5.86 -3.10
C ALA A 102 4.05 -6.48 -4.33
N GLY A 103 4.27 -5.94 -5.53
CA GLY A 103 3.73 -6.48 -6.78
C GLY A 103 4.15 -7.93 -7.03
N ARG A 104 5.41 -8.28 -6.73
CA ARG A 104 5.89 -9.68 -6.80
C ARG A 104 5.22 -10.61 -5.78
N LYS A 105 4.68 -10.05 -4.70
CA LYS A 105 3.95 -10.78 -3.65
C LYS A 105 2.45 -10.87 -3.92
N GLY A 106 1.95 -10.23 -4.97
CA GLY A 106 0.55 -10.27 -5.39
C GLY A 106 -0.22 -8.97 -5.14
N TRP A 107 0.45 -7.88 -4.77
CA TRP A 107 -0.17 -6.55 -4.73
C TRP A 107 -0.49 -6.10 -6.16
N LYS A 108 -1.69 -5.59 -6.39
CA LYS A 108 -2.18 -5.30 -7.75
C LYS A 108 -2.10 -3.83 -8.11
N ASN A 109 -1.84 -2.96 -7.14
CA ASN A 109 -1.88 -1.51 -7.34
C ASN A 109 -3.20 -1.09 -7.97
N LEU A 110 -4.31 -1.31 -7.27
CA LEU A 110 -5.64 -0.99 -7.81
C LEU A 110 -5.78 0.49 -8.21
N ALA A 111 -4.96 1.39 -7.65
CA ALA A 111 -4.92 2.80 -8.04
C ALA A 111 -4.52 3.01 -9.51
N GLU A 112 -3.64 2.17 -10.04
CA GLU A 112 -3.19 2.22 -11.43
C GLU A 112 -4.30 1.73 -12.38
N GLU A 113 -5.04 0.68 -11.99
CA GLU A 113 -6.22 0.20 -12.74
C GLU A 113 -7.30 1.27 -12.88
N PHE A 114 -7.51 2.13 -11.87
CA PHE A 114 -8.48 3.23 -11.95
C PHE A 114 -7.97 4.46 -12.72
N ALA A 115 -6.65 4.63 -12.88
CA ALA A 115 -6.08 5.70 -13.69
C ALA A 115 -6.16 5.40 -15.20
N GLU A 116 -6.07 4.13 -15.59
CA GLU A 116 -6.15 3.72 -17.00
C GLU A 116 -7.58 3.73 -17.57
N ASP A 117 -8.61 3.63 -16.72
CA ASP A 117 -10.02 3.61 -17.17
C ASP A 117 -10.58 5.02 -17.50
N ASP A 118 -9.99 6.11 -16.96
CA ASP A 118 -10.42 7.49 -17.23
C ASP A 118 -9.94 8.03 -18.59
N GLU A 119 -9.01 7.35 -19.27
CA GLU A 119 -8.49 7.75 -20.60
C GLU A 119 -9.08 6.95 -21.79
N SER A 120 -10.11 6.11 -21.57
CA SER A 120 -10.68 5.29 -22.66
C SER A 120 -12.12 5.64 -23.12
N ASP A 121 -12.75 6.70 -22.61
CA ASP A 121 -14.04 7.21 -23.11
C ASP A 121 -14.00 8.69 -23.53
N ALA A 122 -12.99 9.07 -24.31
CA ALA A 122 -12.99 10.37 -25.01
C ALA A 122 -12.45 10.26 -26.43
N SER A 123 -12.95 9.28 -27.20
CA SER A 123 -13.01 9.46 -28.65
C SER A 123 -14.26 10.28 -28.95
N PRO A 124 -14.17 11.57 -29.31
CA PRO A 124 -15.33 12.27 -29.85
C PRO A 124 -15.69 11.58 -31.17
N ASP A 125 -16.77 10.83 -31.16
CA ASP A 125 -17.39 10.25 -32.36
C ASP A 125 -17.55 11.37 -33.41
N PRO A 126 -16.80 11.36 -34.53
CA PRO A 126 -16.85 12.44 -35.52
C PRO A 126 -18.21 12.51 -36.24
N ALA A 127 -19.09 11.54 -36.01
CA ALA A 127 -20.45 11.48 -36.52
C ALA A 127 -21.39 12.51 -35.86
N ALA A 128 -21.19 12.85 -34.58
CA ALA A 128 -22.09 13.75 -33.84
C ALA A 128 -21.97 15.21 -34.29
N ALA A 129 -20.76 15.65 -34.69
CA ALA A 129 -20.51 17.01 -35.18
C ALA A 129 -21.23 17.29 -36.51
N SER A 130 -21.40 16.28 -37.37
CA SER A 130 -22.03 16.45 -38.69
C SER A 130 -23.57 16.58 -38.62
N GLN A 131 -24.19 16.04 -37.56
CA GLN A 131 -25.65 16.13 -37.40
C GLN A 131 -26.09 17.51 -36.87
N LEU A 132 -25.27 18.15 -36.04
CA LEU A 132 -25.57 19.48 -35.51
C LEU A 132 -25.49 20.56 -36.62
N ASP A 133 -24.49 20.47 -37.50
CA ASP A 133 -24.29 21.42 -38.61
C ASP A 133 -25.42 21.33 -39.66
N ALA A 134 -25.89 20.11 -39.95
CA ALA A 134 -27.02 19.88 -40.85
C ALA A 134 -28.35 20.43 -40.29
N LEU A 135 -28.51 20.46 -38.95
CA LEU A 135 -29.71 21.01 -38.31
C LEU A 135 -29.71 22.55 -38.38
N ILE A 136 -28.56 23.19 -38.14
CA ILE A 136 -28.44 24.66 -38.12
C ILE A 136 -28.69 25.26 -39.52
N ASN A 137 -28.22 24.61 -40.58
CA ASN A 137 -28.46 25.06 -41.94
C ASN A 137 -29.92 24.85 -42.43
N LYS A 138 -30.67 23.93 -41.81
CA LYS A 138 -32.07 23.69 -42.18
C LYS A 138 -33.05 24.73 -41.60
N PHE A 139 -32.66 25.45 -40.54
CA PHE A 139 -33.47 26.51 -39.92
C PHE A 139 -33.13 27.93 -40.40
N LYS A 140 -32.17 28.09 -41.31
CA LYS A 140 -31.76 29.39 -41.89
C LYS A 140 -32.33 29.68 -43.29
N LYS A 141 -33.38 28.96 -43.73
CA LYS A 141 -34.04 29.23 -45.01
C LYS A 141 -35.50 29.59 -44.83
#